data_AF-A0A1Q8QZE3-F1
#
_entry.id   AF-A0A1Q8QZE3-F1
#
_cell.length_a   1.000
_cell.length_b   1.000
_cell.length_c   1.000
_cell.angle_alpha   90.00
_cell.angle_beta   90.00
_cell.angle_gamma   90.00
#
_symmetry.space_group_name_H-M   'P 1'
#
loop_
_entity.id
_entity.type
_entity.pdbx_description
1 polymer ?
#
loop_
_entity_poly.entity_id
_entity_poly.type
_entity_poly.pdbx_seq_one_letter_code
_entity_poly.pdbx_strand_id
1 'polypeptide(L)'
;MSNLIDLTINEEQLKKTVQSVKERDILIPTMAQMKDPDKIPAKVKEKLKKTGLWDVDPINLFRISWKNEPVKEGGLFNKLPNYVEIPTEISGVKARIIAMAGKYFPTGAHKVGASFACLVPRLVTGQFDPKYHEAVWPSTGNYCRGGAYNSALLGCKSIAILPENMSKERFDWLKTVAGEVIATPGCESNVKEIYDKTWELRRTRDNVVIFNQFGELGNHLWHYEVTGNAMDEIIKAEAGSKGRLAGVCLTSGSAGTLGSGDYLKDQYPHAKLAVGEALQCPTLLNNGFGDHRIEGIGDKHIPWIHNIKNTDMVIAIDDNDSLGMFRLFNEPAGQSYLREQGVSEEVISKLSWVGISGAANILSCIKFAKYFELTEDDIVITVLTDSAEMYQSRLQEMEAERGKGYSSLNAAIDHNRNVLGVRTDSMEELTYQSKKRIHNLKYYTWIEQQEYDLDELNAQWYDYDNYWGKLHQMGPELDKLIEQFNEKTGIAK
;
A
#
# COMPACT_ATOMS: atom_id res chain seq x y z
N MET A 1 -26.84 11.57 -0.17
CA MET A 1 -26.27 10.74 0.92
C MET A 1 -24.88 10.36 0.46
N SER A 2 -23.85 10.49 1.30
CA SER A 2 -22.48 10.14 0.93
C SER A 2 -22.38 8.66 0.56
N ASN A 3 -21.88 8.33 -0.64
CA ASN A 3 -21.59 6.96 -1.07
C ASN A 3 -20.31 6.43 -0.39
N LEU A 4 -20.38 6.24 0.93
CA LEU A 4 -19.36 5.50 1.67
C LEU A 4 -19.42 4.01 1.28
N ILE A 5 -18.69 3.14 1.99
CA ILE A 5 -18.74 1.70 1.75
C ILE A 5 -20.19 1.21 1.94
N ASP A 6 -20.81 0.69 0.88
CA ASP A 6 -22.19 0.21 0.95
C ASP A 6 -22.26 -1.10 1.75
N LEU A 7 -22.85 -1.02 2.94
CA LEU A 7 -23.06 -2.16 3.84
C LEU A 7 -24.50 -2.70 3.79
N THR A 8 -25.31 -2.27 2.82
CA THR A 8 -26.68 -2.75 2.64
C THR A 8 -26.69 -4.25 2.33
N ILE A 9 -27.52 -5.01 3.06
CA ILE A 9 -27.58 -6.46 2.94
C ILE A 9 -28.56 -6.88 1.85
N ASN A 10 -28.09 -7.68 0.88
CA ASN A 10 -28.92 -8.44 -0.04
C ASN A 10 -29.14 -9.86 0.51
N GLU A 11 -30.20 -10.06 1.31
CA GLU A 11 -30.47 -11.33 2.02
C GLU A 11 -30.64 -12.55 1.09
N GLU A 12 -31.21 -12.38 -0.10
CA GLU A 12 -31.39 -13.50 -1.03
C GLU A 12 -30.04 -14.00 -1.54
N GLN A 13 -29.20 -13.06 -2.00
CA GLN A 13 -27.89 -13.38 -2.54
C GLN A 13 -26.91 -13.79 -1.44
N LEU A 14 -27.02 -13.19 -0.25
CA LEU A 14 -26.22 -13.53 0.91
C LEU A 14 -26.32 -15.02 1.26
N LYS A 15 -27.51 -15.62 1.19
CA LYS A 15 -27.69 -17.06 1.43
C LYS A 15 -26.90 -17.93 0.44
N LYS A 16 -26.88 -17.53 -0.84
CA LYS A 16 -26.10 -18.21 -1.89
C LYS A 16 -24.60 -18.07 -1.63
N THR A 17 -24.16 -16.86 -1.27
CA THR A 17 -22.76 -16.57 -0.94
C THR A 17 -22.28 -17.35 0.29
N VAL A 18 -23.07 -17.39 1.37
CA VAL A 18 -22.80 -18.19 2.58
C VAL A 18 -22.63 -19.67 2.22
N GLN A 19 -23.51 -20.22 1.39
CA GLN A 19 -23.41 -21.61 0.96
C GLN A 19 -22.12 -21.87 0.16
N SER A 20 -21.74 -20.97 -0.75
CA SER A 20 -20.51 -21.09 -1.54
C SER A 20 -19.24 -21.05 -0.67
N VAL A 21 -19.19 -20.14 0.30
CA VAL A 21 -18.06 -20.04 1.24
C VAL A 21 -18.00 -21.28 2.14
N LYS A 22 -19.16 -21.78 2.59
CA LYS A 22 -19.27 -22.99 3.40
C LYS A 22 -18.72 -24.23 2.68
N GLU A 23 -19.07 -24.42 1.41
CA GLU A 23 -18.60 -25.53 0.57
C GLU A 23 -17.07 -25.57 0.42
N ARG A 24 -16.40 -24.42 0.60
CA ARG A 24 -14.95 -24.28 0.46
C ARG A 24 -14.19 -24.22 1.80
N ASP A 25 -14.86 -24.40 2.94
CA ASP A 25 -14.28 -24.29 4.30
C ASP A 25 -13.53 -22.95 4.54
N ILE A 26 -14.06 -21.84 4.00
CA ILE A 26 -13.42 -20.52 4.11
C ILE A 26 -13.92 -19.81 5.37
N LEU A 27 -12.98 -19.37 6.21
CA LEU A 27 -13.22 -18.48 7.34
C LEU A 27 -12.59 -17.12 7.05
N ILE A 28 -13.37 -16.03 7.19
CA ILE A 28 -12.94 -14.68 6.85
C ILE A 28 -12.44 -13.97 8.12
N PRO A 29 -11.22 -13.42 8.16
CA PRO A 29 -10.72 -12.66 9.32
C PRO A 29 -11.38 -11.30 9.44
N THR A 30 -11.54 -10.83 10.68
CA THR A 30 -11.93 -9.44 10.98
C THR A 30 -10.72 -8.50 10.91
N MET A 31 -10.93 -7.20 10.71
CA MET A 31 -9.87 -6.19 10.84
C MET A 31 -9.30 -6.19 12.27
N ALA A 32 -10.13 -6.42 13.30
CA ALA A 32 -9.65 -6.63 14.67
C ALA A 32 -8.62 -7.76 14.79
N GLN A 33 -8.79 -8.88 14.08
CA GLN A 33 -7.83 -9.98 14.03
C GLN A 33 -6.58 -9.65 13.20
N MET A 34 -6.72 -8.85 12.14
CA MET A 34 -5.59 -8.37 11.35
C MET A 34 -4.66 -7.44 12.15
N LYS A 35 -5.26 -6.54 12.97
CA LYS A 35 -4.56 -5.65 13.92
C LYS A 35 -3.90 -6.43 15.04
N ASP A 36 -4.66 -7.35 15.62
CA ASP A 36 -4.26 -8.14 16.78
C ASP A 36 -4.42 -9.64 16.50
N PRO A 37 -3.36 -10.29 16.00
CA PRO A 37 -3.34 -11.73 15.75
C PRO A 37 -3.57 -12.59 16.99
N ASP A 38 -3.52 -12.06 18.21
CA ASP A 38 -3.88 -12.82 19.42
C ASP A 38 -5.36 -13.19 19.45
N LYS A 39 -6.21 -12.42 18.76
CA LYS A 39 -7.65 -12.70 18.58
C LYS A 39 -7.94 -13.78 17.54
N ILE A 40 -6.93 -14.28 16.83
CA ILE A 40 -7.11 -15.35 15.84
C ILE A 40 -7.33 -16.69 16.57
N PRO A 41 -8.36 -17.48 16.21
CA PRO A 41 -8.63 -18.76 16.86
C PRO A 41 -7.44 -19.74 16.82
N ALA A 42 -7.22 -20.49 17.90
CA ALA A 42 -6.10 -21.44 17.99
C ALA A 42 -6.09 -22.48 16.84
N LYS A 43 -7.26 -22.96 16.43
CA LYS A 43 -7.41 -23.90 15.29
C LYS A 43 -6.88 -23.31 13.97
N VAL A 44 -7.03 -22.00 13.77
CA VAL A 44 -6.50 -21.28 12.60
C VAL A 44 -4.97 -21.21 12.70
N LYS A 45 -4.44 -20.84 13.86
CA LYS A 45 -2.98 -20.79 14.11
C LYS A 45 -2.31 -22.16 13.88
N GLU A 46 -2.93 -23.26 14.31
CA GLU A 46 -2.39 -24.61 14.06
C GLU A 46 -2.38 -24.99 12.57
N LYS A 47 -3.37 -24.53 11.78
CA LYS A 47 -3.35 -24.68 10.33
C LYS A 47 -2.22 -23.84 9.70
N LEU A 48 -2.08 -22.57 10.11
CA LEU A 48 -1.06 -21.64 9.60
C LEU A 48 0.38 -22.16 9.77
N LYS A 49 0.68 -22.90 10.84
CA LYS A 49 2.00 -23.54 11.05
C LYS A 49 2.40 -24.54 9.95
N LYS A 50 1.42 -25.01 9.16
CA LYS A 50 1.63 -26.00 8.09
C LYS A 50 1.42 -25.40 6.69
N THR A 51 1.16 -24.10 6.61
CA THR A 51 0.86 -23.39 5.36
C THR A 51 1.99 -22.42 5.05
N GLY A 52 2.52 -22.49 3.84
CA GLY A 52 3.50 -21.54 3.33
C GLY A 52 2.92 -20.14 3.21
N LEU A 53 3.77 -19.12 3.36
CA LEU A 53 3.36 -17.72 3.39
C LEU A 53 2.60 -17.28 2.13
N TRP A 54 2.91 -17.88 0.98
CA TRP A 54 2.35 -17.53 -0.34
C TRP A 54 1.46 -18.62 -0.93
N ASP A 55 1.18 -19.69 -0.19
CA ASP A 55 0.30 -20.76 -0.66
C ASP A 55 -1.11 -20.22 -0.94
N VAL A 56 -1.77 -20.75 -1.97
CA VAL A 56 -3.17 -20.43 -2.28
C VAL A 56 -4.07 -21.31 -1.41
N ASP A 57 -4.07 -21.02 -0.11
CA ASP A 57 -4.92 -21.65 0.91
C ASP A 57 -5.74 -20.56 1.62
N PRO A 58 -7.09 -20.71 1.73
CA PRO A 58 -7.93 -19.71 2.39
C PRO A 58 -7.49 -19.30 3.79
N ILE A 59 -6.75 -20.17 4.51
CA ILE A 59 -6.21 -19.83 5.83
C ILE A 59 -5.24 -18.64 5.79
N ASN A 60 -4.58 -18.40 4.65
CA ASN A 60 -3.66 -17.27 4.48
C ASN A 60 -4.37 -15.91 4.45
N LEU A 61 -5.71 -15.85 4.41
CA LEU A 61 -6.44 -14.61 4.71
C LEU A 61 -6.05 -14.05 6.09
N PHE A 62 -5.80 -14.92 7.07
CA PHE A 62 -5.37 -14.52 8.41
C PHE A 62 -3.93 -13.99 8.47
N ARG A 63 -3.14 -14.14 7.39
CA ARG A 63 -1.83 -13.52 7.23
C ARG A 63 -1.89 -12.12 6.62
N ILE A 64 -3.07 -11.54 6.41
CA ILE A 64 -3.23 -10.14 6.06
C ILE A 64 -3.00 -9.29 7.32
N SER A 65 -1.74 -9.27 7.79
CA SER A 65 -1.31 -8.58 9.00
C SER A 65 0.15 -8.14 8.87
N TRP A 66 0.48 -6.99 9.45
CA TRP A 66 1.86 -6.49 9.52
C TRP A 66 2.76 -7.29 10.44
N LYS A 67 2.17 -8.16 11.27
CA LYS A 67 2.85 -8.89 12.34
C LYS A 67 3.33 -10.29 11.92
N ASN A 68 3.22 -10.70 10.65
CA ASN A 68 3.72 -12.03 10.26
C ASN A 68 5.20 -12.22 10.62
N GLU A 69 5.55 -13.39 11.13
CA GLU A 69 6.96 -13.75 11.35
C GLU A 69 7.75 -13.75 10.03
N PRO A 70 9.02 -13.33 10.02
CA PRO A 70 9.82 -13.14 8.81
C PRO A 70 10.37 -14.44 8.22
N VAL A 71 9.54 -15.48 8.13
CA VAL A 71 9.88 -16.82 7.60
C VAL A 71 8.94 -17.20 6.46
N LYS A 72 9.44 -18.02 5.52
CA LYS A 72 8.68 -18.41 4.33
C LYS A 72 7.57 -19.43 4.61
N GLU A 73 7.73 -20.26 5.63
CA GLU A 73 6.80 -21.33 5.97
C GLU A 73 6.71 -21.51 7.49
N GLY A 74 5.52 -21.89 7.97
CA GLY A 74 5.28 -22.24 9.38
C GLY A 74 5.31 -21.10 10.40
N GLY A 75 5.66 -19.89 9.98
CA GLY A 75 5.67 -18.71 10.85
C GLY A 75 4.29 -18.33 11.36
N LEU A 76 4.21 -17.79 12.56
CA LEU A 76 2.99 -17.19 13.09
C LEU A 76 3.09 -15.66 13.04
N PHE A 77 3.08 -15.02 14.21
CA PHE A 77 3.01 -13.59 14.34
C PHE A 77 3.97 -13.09 15.43
N ASN A 78 4.73 -12.06 15.09
CA ASN A 78 5.53 -11.27 16.01
C ASN A 78 4.63 -10.39 16.91
N LYS A 79 5.20 -9.95 18.03
CA LYS A 79 4.56 -8.96 18.90
C LYS A 79 4.47 -7.58 18.23
N LEU A 80 5.53 -7.16 17.56
CA LEU A 80 5.60 -5.92 16.80
C LEU A 80 5.66 -6.24 15.30
N PRO A 81 5.22 -5.33 14.42
CA PRO A 81 5.46 -5.44 12.99
C PRO A 81 6.95 -5.58 12.65
N ASN A 82 7.24 -6.07 11.44
CA ASN A 82 8.61 -6.05 10.93
C ASN A 82 8.99 -4.62 10.52
N TYR A 83 10.10 -4.08 11.03
CA TYR A 83 10.63 -2.76 10.63
C TYR A 83 12.16 -2.73 10.67
N VAL A 84 12.71 -1.70 10.05
CA VAL A 84 14.12 -1.33 10.12
C VAL A 84 14.23 0.15 10.42
N GLU A 85 15.06 0.50 11.40
CA GLU A 85 15.47 1.88 11.65
C GLU A 85 16.67 2.19 10.74
N ILE A 86 16.55 3.24 9.91
CA ILE A 86 17.60 3.65 8.98
C ILE A 86 18.59 4.54 9.74
N PRO A 87 19.85 4.08 9.94
CA PRO A 87 20.79 4.77 10.80
C PRO A 87 21.38 6.01 10.13
N THR A 88 21.97 6.91 10.92
CA THR A 88 22.58 8.17 10.45
C THR A 88 23.72 7.93 9.45
N GLU A 89 24.44 6.82 9.55
CA GLU A 89 25.47 6.40 8.60
C GLU A 89 24.93 6.21 7.17
N ILE A 90 23.63 5.92 7.03
CA ILE A 90 22.94 5.85 5.74
C ILE A 90 22.22 7.17 5.44
N SER A 91 21.46 7.69 6.40
CA SER A 91 20.49 8.77 6.14
C SER A 91 21.12 10.15 6.14
N GLY A 92 22.26 10.32 6.81
CA GLY A 92 22.92 11.62 7.03
C GLY A 92 22.14 12.58 7.94
N VAL A 93 21.04 12.14 8.56
CA VAL A 93 20.21 12.96 9.46
C VAL A 93 20.20 12.38 10.87
N LYS A 94 19.94 13.25 11.86
CA LYS A 94 19.83 12.86 13.27
C LYS A 94 18.49 12.23 13.62
N ALA A 95 17.44 12.58 12.88
CA ALA A 95 16.10 12.05 13.08
C ALA A 95 16.06 10.53 12.94
N ARG A 96 15.25 9.90 13.79
CA ARG A 96 15.04 8.45 13.78
C ARG A 96 14.05 8.08 12.67
N ILE A 97 14.55 7.47 11.60
CA ILE A 97 13.73 7.07 10.45
C ILE A 97 13.35 5.60 10.59
N ILE A 98 12.07 5.32 10.79
CA ILE A 98 11.54 3.97 10.96
C ILE A 98 10.78 3.56 9.69
N ALA A 99 11.17 2.45 9.07
CA ALA A 99 10.52 1.92 7.87
C ALA A 99 9.90 0.54 8.14
N MET A 100 8.56 0.48 8.13
CA MET A 100 7.80 -0.75 8.39
C MET A 100 7.67 -1.61 7.12
N ALA A 101 7.98 -2.91 7.20
CA ALA A 101 8.16 -3.78 6.05
C ALA A 101 6.89 -4.56 5.66
N GLY A 102 6.43 -4.36 4.42
CA GLY A 102 5.30 -5.08 3.80
C GLY A 102 5.68 -6.41 3.13
N LYS A 103 6.97 -6.74 3.09
CA LYS A 103 7.54 -7.95 2.46
C LYS A 103 6.87 -9.26 2.91
N TYR A 104 6.48 -9.32 4.18
CA TYR A 104 5.99 -10.56 4.80
C TYR A 104 4.47 -10.72 4.74
N PHE A 105 3.78 -9.94 3.92
CA PHE A 105 2.41 -10.26 3.53
C PHE A 105 2.40 -11.41 2.51
N PRO A 106 1.29 -12.15 2.39
CA PRO A 106 1.03 -12.98 1.22
C PRO A 106 1.24 -12.17 -0.06
N THR A 107 1.77 -12.80 -1.11
CA THR A 107 2.21 -12.18 -2.37
C THR A 107 3.45 -11.28 -2.27
N GLY A 108 3.97 -11.01 -1.07
CA GLY A 108 5.17 -10.22 -0.81
C GLY A 108 4.94 -8.71 -0.69
N ALA A 109 3.68 -8.26 -0.69
CA ALA A 109 3.32 -6.84 -0.59
C ALA A 109 2.02 -6.67 0.20
N HIS A 110 1.89 -5.57 0.95
CA HIS A 110 0.71 -5.31 1.78
C HIS A 110 -0.58 -5.04 0.99
N LYS A 111 -0.52 -4.97 -0.34
CA LYS A 111 -1.68 -4.68 -1.22
C LYS A 111 -2.78 -5.75 -1.14
N VAL A 112 -2.50 -6.94 -0.61
CA VAL A 112 -3.53 -7.93 -0.24
C VAL A 112 -4.50 -7.40 0.82
N GLY A 113 -4.08 -6.49 1.70
CA GLY A 113 -4.97 -5.87 2.68
C GLY A 113 -5.94 -4.89 2.05
N ALA A 114 -5.40 -4.01 1.21
CA ALA A 114 -6.19 -3.06 0.43
C ALA A 114 -7.27 -3.76 -0.40
N SER A 115 -6.91 -4.80 -1.17
CA SER A 115 -7.88 -5.52 -1.99
C SER A 115 -8.89 -6.32 -1.16
N PHE A 116 -8.48 -6.87 -0.01
CA PHE A 116 -9.37 -7.58 0.90
C PHE A 116 -10.51 -6.65 1.36
N ALA A 117 -10.17 -5.46 1.83
CA ALA A 117 -11.15 -4.53 2.38
C ALA A 117 -12.08 -3.91 1.31
N CYS A 118 -11.73 -4.02 0.02
CA CYS A 118 -12.63 -3.66 -1.08
C CYS A 118 -13.62 -4.78 -1.41
N LEU A 119 -13.16 -6.04 -1.43
CA LEU A 119 -14.00 -7.20 -1.81
C LEU A 119 -14.89 -7.70 -0.67
N VAL A 120 -14.35 -7.81 0.54
CA VAL A 120 -15.04 -8.46 1.67
C VAL A 120 -16.35 -7.78 2.05
N PRO A 121 -16.48 -6.44 2.11
CA PRO A 121 -17.76 -5.79 2.39
C PRO A 121 -18.86 -6.24 1.43
N ARG A 122 -18.58 -6.30 0.12
CA ARG A 122 -19.54 -6.75 -0.90
C ARG A 122 -19.87 -8.24 -0.76
N LEU A 123 -18.88 -9.06 -0.38
CA LEU A 123 -19.07 -10.50 -0.17
C LEU A 123 -19.99 -10.78 1.04
N VAL A 124 -19.70 -10.18 2.20
CA VAL A 124 -20.41 -10.48 3.46
C VAL A 124 -21.80 -9.85 3.55
N THR A 125 -22.09 -8.88 2.67
CA THR A 125 -23.43 -8.27 2.52
C THR A 125 -24.27 -8.94 1.43
N GLY A 126 -23.69 -9.87 0.65
CA GLY A 126 -24.38 -10.52 -0.47
C GLY A 126 -24.44 -9.67 -1.74
N GLN A 127 -23.74 -8.54 -1.82
CA GLN A 127 -23.62 -7.75 -3.05
C GLN A 127 -22.68 -8.39 -4.08
N PHE A 128 -21.84 -9.34 -3.66
CA PHE A 128 -20.95 -10.11 -4.54
C PHE A 128 -21.24 -11.62 -4.45
N ASP A 129 -21.56 -12.24 -5.59
CA ASP A 129 -21.67 -13.70 -5.73
C ASP A 129 -20.34 -14.28 -6.24
N PRO A 130 -19.61 -15.07 -5.44
CA PRO A 130 -18.32 -15.64 -5.85
C PRO A 130 -18.42 -16.70 -6.96
N LYS A 131 -19.62 -17.24 -7.24
CA LYS A 131 -19.84 -18.23 -8.32
C LYS A 131 -20.24 -17.57 -9.64
N TYR A 132 -20.86 -16.38 -9.60
CA TYR A 132 -21.33 -15.66 -10.78
C TYR A 132 -20.42 -14.49 -11.17
N HIS A 133 -20.04 -13.67 -10.19
CA HIS A 133 -19.25 -12.48 -10.45
C HIS A 133 -17.75 -12.78 -10.62
N GLU A 134 -17.12 -12.02 -11.52
CA GLU A 134 -15.67 -11.96 -11.68
C GLU A 134 -15.16 -10.65 -11.07
N ALA A 135 -14.19 -10.74 -10.16
CA ALA A 135 -13.59 -9.59 -9.51
C ALA A 135 -12.52 -8.96 -10.43
N VAL A 136 -12.75 -7.72 -10.87
CA VAL A 136 -11.84 -7.00 -11.75
C VAL A 136 -10.94 -6.09 -10.92
N TRP A 137 -9.63 -6.25 -11.09
CA TRP A 137 -8.59 -5.59 -10.31
C TRP A 137 -7.72 -4.68 -11.19
N PRO A 138 -8.19 -3.47 -11.55
CA PRO A 138 -7.41 -2.49 -12.30
C PRO A 138 -6.26 -1.93 -11.46
N SER A 139 -5.03 -2.04 -11.95
CA SER A 139 -3.84 -1.56 -11.23
C SER A 139 -2.61 -1.40 -12.12
N THR A 140 -1.79 -0.42 -11.82
CA THR A 140 -0.43 -0.26 -12.35
C THR A 140 0.59 -1.09 -11.57
N GLY A 141 0.41 -1.19 -10.24
CA GLY A 141 1.29 -1.96 -9.34
C GLY A 141 0.71 -3.25 -8.74
N ASN A 142 1.10 -3.54 -7.49
CA ASN A 142 0.82 -4.79 -6.76
C ASN A 142 -0.65 -5.02 -6.35
N TYR A 143 -1.56 -4.07 -6.55
CA TYR A 143 -2.96 -4.23 -6.18
C TYR A 143 -3.68 -5.31 -7.00
N CYS A 144 -3.36 -5.44 -8.29
CA CYS A 144 -3.88 -6.55 -9.11
C CYS A 144 -3.44 -7.94 -8.58
N ARG A 145 -2.20 -8.05 -8.09
CA ARG A 145 -1.69 -9.30 -7.50
C ARG A 145 -2.42 -9.64 -6.21
N GLY A 146 -2.54 -8.67 -5.31
CA GLY A 146 -3.26 -8.85 -4.06
C GLY A 146 -4.74 -9.17 -4.28
N GLY A 147 -5.37 -8.53 -5.27
CA GLY A 147 -6.75 -8.79 -5.68
C GLY A 147 -6.94 -10.19 -6.24
N ALA A 148 -6.14 -10.59 -7.22
CA ALA A 148 -6.19 -11.94 -7.80
C ALA A 148 -5.96 -13.03 -6.75
N TYR A 149 -5.01 -12.81 -5.83
CA TYR A 149 -4.76 -13.72 -4.70
C TYR A 149 -5.98 -13.86 -3.79
N ASN A 150 -6.55 -12.74 -3.32
CA ASN A 150 -7.73 -12.78 -2.47
C ASN A 150 -8.94 -13.39 -3.18
N SER A 151 -9.11 -13.14 -4.48
CA SER A 151 -10.14 -13.81 -5.27
C SER A 151 -9.97 -15.33 -5.28
N ALA A 152 -8.74 -15.81 -5.49
CA ALA A 152 -8.44 -17.24 -5.45
C ALA A 152 -8.73 -17.84 -4.05
N LEU A 153 -8.32 -17.16 -2.98
CA LEU A 153 -8.59 -17.59 -1.60
C LEU A 153 -10.09 -17.61 -1.26
N LEU A 154 -10.85 -16.64 -1.77
CA LEU A 154 -12.29 -16.52 -1.56
C LEU A 154 -13.12 -17.32 -2.58
N GLY A 155 -12.45 -18.01 -3.50
CA GLY A 155 -13.07 -18.92 -4.45
C GLY A 155 -13.85 -18.24 -5.58
N CYS A 156 -13.51 -17.00 -5.93
CA CYS A 156 -14.08 -16.28 -7.08
C CYS A 156 -13.05 -16.10 -8.20
N LYS A 157 -13.55 -15.93 -9.42
CA LYS A 157 -12.70 -15.62 -10.58
C LYS A 157 -12.21 -14.18 -10.51
N SER A 158 -11.03 -13.94 -11.08
CA SER A 158 -10.43 -12.62 -11.15
C SER A 158 -9.98 -12.25 -12.55
N ILE A 159 -10.11 -10.96 -12.88
CA ILE A 159 -9.56 -10.34 -14.08
C ILE A 159 -8.54 -9.29 -13.61
N ALA A 160 -7.29 -9.45 -14.00
CA ALA A 160 -6.24 -8.46 -13.74
C ALA A 160 -6.11 -7.52 -14.95
N ILE A 161 -6.16 -6.20 -14.70
CA ILE A 161 -5.89 -5.18 -15.74
C ILE A 161 -4.67 -4.38 -15.32
N LEU A 162 -3.64 -4.35 -16.17
CA LEU A 162 -2.38 -3.64 -15.90
C LEU A 162 -1.68 -3.21 -17.20
N PRO A 163 -0.80 -2.19 -17.18
CA PRO A 163 -0.06 -1.76 -18.35
C PRO A 163 0.93 -2.82 -18.86
N GLU A 164 1.19 -2.83 -20.16
CA GLU A 164 2.06 -3.82 -20.81
C GLU A 164 3.55 -3.65 -20.47
N ASN A 165 4.01 -2.45 -20.11
CA ASN A 165 5.42 -2.18 -19.77
C ASN A 165 5.80 -2.54 -18.32
N MET A 166 4.92 -3.23 -17.59
CA MET A 166 5.17 -3.72 -16.23
C MET A 166 6.14 -4.91 -16.23
N SER A 167 6.73 -5.21 -15.06
CA SER A 167 7.77 -6.25 -14.98
C SER A 167 7.27 -7.62 -15.42
N LYS A 168 8.16 -8.41 -16.03
CA LYS A 168 7.84 -9.75 -16.53
C LYS A 168 7.40 -10.68 -15.41
N GLU A 169 8.05 -10.60 -14.24
CA GLU A 169 7.72 -11.38 -13.05
C GLU A 169 6.25 -11.17 -12.62
N ARG A 170 5.72 -9.96 -12.81
CA ARG A 170 4.33 -9.64 -12.50
C ARG A 170 3.37 -10.38 -13.43
N PHE A 171 3.62 -10.37 -14.74
CA PHE A 171 2.79 -11.10 -15.71
C PHE A 171 2.87 -12.61 -15.52
N ASP A 172 4.07 -13.15 -15.28
CA ASP A 172 4.25 -14.59 -15.10
C ASP A 172 3.56 -15.09 -13.84
N TRP A 173 3.58 -14.33 -12.75
CA TRP A 173 2.83 -14.65 -11.52
C TRP A 173 1.31 -14.53 -11.74
N LEU A 174 0.83 -13.49 -12.42
CA LEU A 174 -0.62 -13.31 -12.63
C LEU A 174 -1.23 -14.43 -13.47
N LYS A 175 -0.51 -14.96 -14.47
CA LYS A 175 -0.99 -16.09 -15.30
C LYS A 175 -1.24 -17.37 -14.50
N THR A 176 -0.66 -17.53 -13.30
CA THR A 176 -0.87 -18.72 -12.48
C THR A 176 -2.02 -18.58 -11.47
N VAL A 177 -2.47 -17.35 -11.18
CA VAL A 177 -3.46 -17.06 -10.13
C VAL A 177 -4.74 -16.41 -10.68
N ALA A 178 -4.64 -15.55 -11.69
CA ALA A 178 -5.78 -14.85 -12.27
C ALA A 178 -6.51 -15.70 -13.33
N GLY A 179 -7.82 -15.51 -13.45
CA GLY A 179 -8.62 -16.15 -14.50
C GLY A 179 -8.40 -15.51 -15.88
N GLU A 180 -8.14 -14.21 -15.92
CA GLU A 180 -7.85 -13.44 -17.13
C GLU A 180 -6.84 -12.32 -16.81
N VAL A 181 -5.95 -12.02 -17.76
CA VAL A 181 -5.00 -10.90 -17.69
C VAL A 181 -5.18 -10.03 -18.93
N ILE A 182 -5.51 -8.77 -18.73
CA ILE A 182 -5.69 -7.77 -19.79
C ILE A 182 -4.56 -6.75 -19.69
N ALA A 183 -3.70 -6.72 -20.71
CA ALA A 183 -2.64 -5.72 -20.83
C ALA A 183 -3.16 -4.46 -21.53
N THR A 184 -2.99 -3.29 -20.92
CA THR A 184 -3.29 -1.99 -21.54
C THR A 184 -2.02 -1.30 -22.06
N PRO A 185 -2.08 -0.44 -23.09
CA PRO A 185 -0.92 0.32 -23.52
C PRO A 185 -0.36 1.22 -22.42
N GLY A 186 0.97 1.37 -22.34
CA GLY A 186 1.64 2.34 -21.47
C GLY A 186 2.47 1.77 -20.32
N CYS A 187 2.88 2.65 -19.41
CA CYS A 187 3.79 2.39 -18.29
C CYS A 187 3.13 2.61 -16.91
N GLU A 188 3.93 2.69 -15.84
CA GLU A 188 3.46 2.77 -14.44
C GLU A 188 2.46 3.90 -14.22
N SER A 189 2.62 5.04 -14.89
CA SER A 189 1.77 6.21 -14.70
C SER A 189 0.54 6.26 -15.63
N ASN A 190 0.29 5.22 -16.45
CA ASN A 190 -0.81 5.18 -17.43
C ASN A 190 -2.10 4.58 -16.85
N VAL A 191 -2.87 5.41 -16.15
CA VAL A 191 -4.15 4.99 -15.54
C VAL A 191 -5.36 5.20 -16.45
N LYS A 192 -5.30 6.15 -17.40
CA LYS A 192 -6.44 6.42 -18.30
C LYS A 192 -6.85 5.19 -19.10
N GLU A 193 -5.88 4.48 -19.68
CA GLU A 193 -6.12 3.30 -20.51
C GLU A 193 -6.74 2.15 -19.69
N ILE A 194 -6.38 2.05 -18.40
CA ILE A 194 -7.00 1.13 -17.46
C ILE A 194 -8.46 1.53 -17.23
N TYR A 195 -8.77 2.82 -17.02
CA TYR A 195 -10.15 3.28 -16.87
C TYR A 195 -11.00 3.02 -18.12
N ASP A 196 -10.47 3.30 -19.31
CA ASP A 196 -11.18 3.02 -20.56
C ASP A 196 -11.53 1.53 -20.69
N LYS A 197 -10.58 0.64 -20.33
CA LYS A 197 -10.84 -0.81 -20.30
C LYS A 197 -11.87 -1.19 -19.24
N THR A 198 -11.86 -0.58 -18.05
CA THR A 198 -12.88 -0.85 -17.02
C THR A 198 -14.28 -0.44 -17.49
N TRP A 199 -14.43 0.68 -18.19
CA TRP A 199 -15.69 1.11 -18.78
C TRP A 199 -16.16 0.17 -19.90
N GLU A 200 -15.26 -0.31 -20.74
CA GLU A 200 -15.56 -1.35 -21.73
C GLU A 200 -16.12 -2.61 -21.05
N LEU A 201 -15.46 -3.12 -20.01
CA LEU A 201 -15.93 -4.31 -19.29
C LEU A 201 -17.31 -4.10 -18.66
N ARG A 202 -17.56 -2.94 -18.01
CA ARG A 202 -18.89 -2.60 -17.45
C ARG A 202 -19.99 -2.62 -18.50
N ARG A 203 -19.69 -2.20 -19.73
CA ARG A 203 -20.67 -2.12 -20.83
C ARG A 203 -20.88 -3.44 -21.57
N THR A 204 -19.92 -4.36 -21.47
CA THR A 204 -19.88 -5.57 -22.30
C THR A 204 -20.03 -6.87 -21.51
N ARG A 205 -19.92 -6.83 -20.17
CA ARG A 205 -20.04 -8.01 -19.30
C ARG A 205 -20.94 -7.70 -18.10
N ASP A 206 -22.02 -8.47 -17.95
CA ASP A 206 -22.98 -8.29 -16.86
C ASP A 206 -22.51 -8.91 -15.53
N ASN A 207 -21.46 -9.74 -15.58
CA ASN A 207 -20.97 -10.52 -14.44
C ASN A 207 -19.65 -9.98 -13.85
N VAL A 208 -19.22 -8.77 -14.19
CA VAL A 208 -17.98 -8.20 -13.64
C VAL A 208 -18.26 -7.21 -12.53
N VAL A 209 -17.47 -7.28 -11.46
CA VAL A 209 -17.47 -6.28 -10.40
C VAL A 209 -16.09 -5.65 -10.33
N ILE A 210 -16.03 -4.35 -10.60
CA ILE A 210 -14.78 -3.60 -10.66
C ILE A 210 -14.44 -3.03 -9.30
N PHE A 211 -13.24 -3.36 -8.82
CA PHE A 211 -12.68 -2.86 -7.56
C PHE A 211 -11.58 -1.85 -7.87
N ASN A 212 -11.97 -0.63 -8.23
CA ASN A 212 -11.03 0.43 -8.64
C ASN A 212 -10.24 0.96 -7.43
N GLN A 213 -8.96 0.57 -7.27
CA GLN A 213 -8.15 0.94 -6.11
C GLN A 213 -8.09 2.44 -5.78
N PHE A 214 -8.28 3.29 -6.80
CA PHE A 214 -8.22 4.74 -6.67
C PHE A 214 -9.54 5.33 -6.14
N GLY A 215 -10.64 4.58 -6.23
CA GLY A 215 -12.02 4.95 -5.86
C GLY A 215 -12.61 4.18 -4.68
N GLU A 216 -12.09 2.98 -4.38
CA GLU A 216 -12.63 2.11 -3.33
C GLU A 216 -12.21 2.56 -1.93
N LEU A 217 -13.15 3.12 -1.16
CA LEU A 217 -12.88 3.62 0.21
C LEU A 217 -12.45 2.52 1.19
N GLY A 218 -12.77 1.25 0.90
CA GLY A 218 -12.25 0.10 1.66
C GLY A 218 -10.72 0.04 1.71
N ASN A 219 -10.04 0.48 0.65
CA ASN A 219 -8.59 0.59 0.61
C ASN A 219 -8.08 1.56 1.68
N HIS A 220 -8.62 2.78 1.73
CA HIS A 220 -8.27 3.78 2.74
C HIS A 220 -8.59 3.27 4.15
N LEU A 221 -9.78 2.70 4.36
CA LEU A 221 -10.21 2.20 5.66
C LEU A 221 -9.27 1.12 6.22
N TRP A 222 -8.84 0.17 5.38
CA TRP A 222 -7.90 -0.87 5.82
C TRP A 222 -6.59 -0.29 6.33
N HIS A 223 -6.07 0.72 5.65
CA HIS A 223 -4.83 1.37 6.06
C HIS A 223 -5.01 2.23 7.32
N TYR A 224 -6.14 2.91 7.46
CA TYR A 224 -6.49 3.62 8.70
C TYR A 224 -6.56 2.67 9.89
N GLU A 225 -7.31 1.57 9.77
CA GLU A 225 -7.50 0.59 10.84
C GLU A 225 -6.24 -0.23 11.12
N VAL A 226 -5.66 -0.86 10.09
CA VAL A 226 -4.65 -1.91 10.27
C VAL A 226 -3.23 -1.36 10.16
N THR A 227 -2.92 -0.60 9.11
CA THR A 227 -1.57 -0.03 8.93
C THR A 227 -1.27 1.07 9.96
N GLY A 228 -2.21 1.97 10.22
CA GLY A 228 -2.06 3.05 11.19
C GLY A 228 -1.83 2.53 12.60
N ASN A 229 -2.62 1.53 13.01
CA ASN A 229 -2.44 0.85 14.28
C ASN A 229 -1.07 0.15 14.41
N ALA A 230 -0.63 -0.56 13.38
CA ALA A 230 0.69 -1.21 13.35
C ALA A 230 1.85 -0.20 13.48
N MET A 231 1.76 0.94 12.80
CA MET A 231 2.75 2.03 12.93
C MET A 231 2.77 2.60 14.35
N ASP A 232 1.60 2.85 14.93
CA ASP A 232 1.47 3.39 16.29
C ASP A 232 2.07 2.46 17.35
N GLU A 233 1.94 1.14 17.19
CA GLU A 233 2.63 0.18 18.05
C GLU A 233 4.15 0.29 17.98
N ILE A 234 4.73 0.46 16.78
CA ILE A 234 6.17 0.67 16.62
C ILE A 234 6.58 2.00 17.28
N ILE A 235 5.84 3.08 17.03
CA ILE A 235 6.13 4.40 17.61
C ILE A 235 6.13 4.32 19.14
N LYS A 236 5.12 3.68 19.74
CA LYS A 236 5.03 3.49 21.20
C LYS A 236 6.17 2.65 21.75
N ALA A 237 6.63 1.64 21.01
CA ALA A 237 7.75 0.81 21.41
C ALA A 237 9.09 1.57 21.32
N GLU A 238 9.24 2.42 20.31
CA GLU A 238 10.52 3.06 19.98
C GLU A 238 10.71 4.45 20.58
N ALA A 239 9.65 5.22 20.82
CA ALA A 239 9.75 6.62 21.28
C ALA A 239 10.59 6.79 22.55
N GLY A 240 10.57 5.82 23.47
CA GLY A 240 11.22 5.98 24.77
C GLY A 240 10.65 7.18 25.54
N SER A 241 11.46 7.82 26.40
CA SER A 241 10.99 8.90 27.28
C SER A 241 10.98 10.30 26.65
N LYS A 242 11.69 10.49 25.53
CA LYS A 242 11.85 11.80 24.87
C LYS A 242 11.40 11.82 23.40
N GLY A 243 11.28 10.65 22.79
CA GLY A 243 10.89 10.53 21.39
C GLY A 243 9.48 11.03 21.16
N ARG A 244 9.30 11.72 20.04
CA ARG A 244 8.00 12.18 19.55
C ARG A 244 7.86 11.87 18.07
N LEU A 245 6.65 11.58 17.62
CA LEU A 245 6.37 11.48 16.20
C LEU A 245 6.36 12.89 15.60
N ALA A 246 7.37 13.20 14.78
CA ALA A 246 7.44 14.45 14.03
C ALA A 246 6.62 14.38 12.74
N GLY A 247 6.63 13.23 12.06
CA GLY A 247 5.86 13.06 10.84
C GLY A 247 5.81 11.65 10.29
N VAL A 248 4.97 11.51 9.28
CA VAL A 248 4.71 10.30 8.52
C VAL A 248 4.92 10.64 7.06
N CYS A 249 5.88 9.98 6.40
CA CYS A 249 6.14 10.20 4.98
C CYS A 249 5.65 8.99 4.18
N LEU A 250 4.76 9.20 3.21
CA LEU A 250 4.17 8.12 2.43
C LEU A 250 4.02 8.55 0.98
N THR A 251 4.55 7.76 0.05
CA THR A 251 4.37 7.99 -1.38
C THR A 251 2.94 7.68 -1.83
N SER A 252 2.43 8.48 -2.77
CA SER A 252 1.10 8.29 -3.35
C SER A 252 1.15 7.48 -4.64
N GLY A 253 0.59 6.27 -4.59
CA GLY A 253 0.04 5.57 -5.77
C GLY A 253 -1.48 5.69 -5.75
N SER A 254 -2.16 4.62 -5.30
CA SER A 254 -3.61 4.68 -5.05
C SER A 254 -4.05 5.56 -3.87
N ALA A 255 -3.11 6.10 -3.10
CA ALA A 255 -3.31 6.86 -1.87
C ALA A 255 -3.94 6.10 -0.69
N GLY A 256 -4.22 4.81 -0.82
CA GLY A 256 -4.79 4.00 0.27
C GLY A 256 -3.98 4.07 1.56
N THR A 257 -2.65 3.88 1.47
CA THR A 257 -1.75 3.92 2.63
C THR A 257 -1.83 5.25 3.38
N LEU A 258 -2.22 6.35 2.74
CA LEU A 258 -2.34 7.65 3.41
C LEU A 258 -3.40 7.64 4.53
N GLY A 259 -4.35 6.69 4.52
CA GLY A 259 -5.26 6.46 5.64
C GLY A 259 -4.54 6.12 6.96
N SER A 260 -3.35 5.51 6.91
CA SER A 260 -2.54 5.31 8.12
C SER A 260 -1.97 6.63 8.66
N GLY A 261 -1.70 7.59 7.78
CA GLY A 261 -1.33 8.96 8.14
C GLY A 261 -2.48 9.69 8.82
N ASP A 262 -3.71 9.51 8.33
CA ASP A 262 -4.92 10.04 8.98
C ASP A 262 -5.06 9.50 10.41
N TYR A 263 -4.98 8.17 10.59
CA TYR A 263 -5.01 7.54 11.93
C TYR A 263 -3.91 8.10 12.85
N LEU A 264 -2.68 8.23 12.35
CA LEU A 264 -1.57 8.74 13.15
C LEU A 264 -1.75 10.20 13.53
N LYS A 265 -2.41 11.03 12.72
CA LYS A 265 -2.73 12.40 13.10
C LYS A 265 -3.83 12.48 14.16
N ASP A 266 -4.75 11.52 14.19
CA ASP A 266 -5.72 11.43 15.29
C ASP A 266 -5.04 11.08 16.62
N GLN A 267 -4.01 10.23 16.60
CA GLN A 267 -3.23 9.87 17.80
C GLN A 267 -2.17 10.91 18.18
N TYR A 268 -1.58 11.57 17.18
CA TYR A 268 -0.48 12.53 17.31
C TYR A 268 -0.82 13.81 16.53
N PRO A 269 -1.66 14.72 17.07
CA PRO A 269 -2.19 15.88 16.33
C PRO A 269 -1.16 16.88 15.79
N HIS A 270 0.07 16.83 16.32
CA HIS A 270 1.18 17.68 15.89
C HIS A 270 2.07 17.03 14.82
N ALA A 271 1.92 15.73 14.58
CA ALA A 271 2.67 15.05 13.52
C ALA A 271 2.21 15.54 12.14
N LYS A 272 3.16 15.70 11.22
CA LYS A 272 2.88 16.10 9.84
C LYS A 272 2.69 14.87 8.95
N LEU A 273 1.71 14.93 8.04
CA LEU A 273 1.60 13.97 6.95
C LEU A 273 2.24 14.54 5.68
N ALA A 274 3.37 13.97 5.28
CA ALA A 274 4.07 14.30 4.04
C ALA A 274 3.81 13.24 2.97
N VAL A 275 3.35 13.68 1.80
CA VAL A 275 3.03 12.80 0.67
C VAL A 275 4.16 12.86 -0.36
N GLY A 276 4.75 11.71 -0.63
CA GLY A 276 5.78 11.53 -1.65
C GLY A 276 5.20 11.36 -3.06
N GLU A 277 5.85 11.91 -4.06
CA GLU A 277 5.57 11.63 -5.48
C GLU A 277 6.86 11.61 -6.32
N ALA A 278 6.77 11.18 -7.58
CA ALA A 278 7.91 11.24 -8.49
C ALA A 278 8.10 12.66 -9.04
N LEU A 279 9.33 13.17 -9.02
CA LEU A 279 9.66 14.49 -9.57
C LEU A 279 9.39 14.58 -11.08
N GLN A 280 9.54 13.46 -11.79
CA GLN A 280 9.24 13.37 -13.22
C GLN A 280 7.73 13.31 -13.52
N CYS A 281 6.88 13.06 -12.51
CA CYS A 281 5.41 13.12 -12.63
C CYS A 281 4.79 13.87 -11.42
N PRO A 282 5.08 15.18 -11.27
CA PRO A 282 4.78 15.93 -10.07
C PRO A 282 3.33 16.45 -10.06
N THR A 283 2.38 15.53 -9.89
CA THR A 283 0.94 15.79 -9.98
C THR A 283 0.46 16.68 -8.82
N LEU A 284 0.94 16.44 -7.60
CA LEU A 284 0.55 17.21 -6.41
C LEU A 284 1.31 18.54 -6.32
N LEU A 285 2.61 18.53 -6.58
CA LEU A 285 3.48 19.70 -6.42
C LEU A 285 3.24 20.73 -7.53
N ASN A 286 3.16 20.29 -8.78
CA ASN A 286 3.16 21.18 -9.96
C ASN A 286 1.91 21.08 -10.83
N ASN A 287 0.89 20.29 -10.43
CA ASN A 287 -0.21 19.90 -11.33
C ASN A 287 0.33 19.30 -12.64
N GLY A 288 1.50 18.64 -12.58
CA GLY A 288 2.25 18.16 -13.72
C GLY A 288 1.91 16.72 -14.07
N PHE A 289 2.48 16.26 -15.19
CA PHE A 289 2.39 14.88 -15.67
C PHE A 289 3.75 14.47 -16.22
N GLY A 290 3.98 13.17 -16.33
CA GLY A 290 5.15 12.59 -16.97
C GLY A 290 5.32 11.12 -16.65
N ASP A 291 6.44 10.55 -17.08
CA ASP A 291 6.75 9.14 -16.86
C ASP A 291 7.94 9.03 -15.91
N HIS A 292 7.96 7.99 -15.08
CA HIS A 292 9.01 7.76 -14.09
C HIS A 292 9.21 6.27 -13.84
N ARG A 293 10.31 5.93 -13.17
CA ARG A 293 10.70 4.55 -12.87
C ARG A 293 10.41 4.08 -11.45
N ILE A 294 9.85 4.95 -10.60
CA ILE A 294 9.43 4.57 -9.24
C ILE A 294 8.13 3.76 -9.30
N GLU A 295 8.23 2.43 -9.42
CA GLU A 295 7.05 1.55 -9.50
C GLU A 295 6.20 1.59 -8.21
N GLY A 296 4.88 1.71 -8.36
CA GLY A 296 3.87 1.72 -7.29
C GLY A 296 3.37 3.11 -6.86
N ILE A 297 3.78 4.19 -7.53
CA ILE A 297 3.46 5.59 -7.18
C ILE A 297 3.19 6.43 -8.45
N GLY A 298 2.68 7.66 -8.32
CA GLY A 298 2.80 8.71 -9.36
C GLY A 298 1.89 8.60 -10.60
N ASP A 299 0.58 8.42 -10.38
CA ASP A 299 -0.39 8.01 -11.41
C ASP A 299 -1.04 9.14 -12.28
N LYS A 300 -0.41 10.32 -12.43
CA LYS A 300 -0.92 11.48 -13.22
C LYS A 300 -2.30 12.02 -12.81
N HIS A 301 -2.84 11.59 -11.67
CA HIS A 301 -4.10 12.10 -11.14
C HIS A 301 -4.11 12.05 -9.61
N ILE A 302 -5.10 12.71 -8.99
CA ILE A 302 -5.34 12.63 -7.55
C ILE A 302 -6.38 11.54 -7.28
N PRO A 303 -6.06 10.46 -6.53
CA PRO A 303 -7.02 9.41 -6.22
C PRO A 303 -8.23 9.93 -5.43
N TRP A 304 -9.42 9.37 -5.66
CA TRP A 304 -10.65 9.75 -4.95
C TRP A 304 -10.48 9.59 -3.45
N ILE A 305 -9.84 8.49 -3.04
CA ILE A 305 -9.67 8.08 -1.64
C ILE A 305 -8.56 8.84 -0.89
N HIS A 306 -7.90 9.81 -1.53
CA HIS A 306 -6.89 10.65 -0.89
C HIS A 306 -7.54 11.78 -0.08
N ASN A 307 -7.42 11.77 1.25
CA ASN A 307 -7.79 12.89 2.09
C ASN A 307 -6.79 14.07 2.00
N ILE A 308 -6.95 14.90 0.97
CA ILE A 308 -6.05 16.04 0.70
C ILE A 308 -6.07 17.07 1.83
N LYS A 309 -7.22 17.27 2.49
CA LYS A 309 -7.36 18.25 3.58
C LYS A 309 -6.42 17.93 4.75
N ASN A 310 -6.12 16.65 4.96
CA ASN A 310 -5.21 16.20 6.01
C ASN A 310 -3.74 16.06 5.60
N THR A 311 -3.41 16.26 4.32
CA THR A 311 -2.02 16.26 3.82
C THR A 311 -1.33 17.59 4.15
N ASP A 312 -0.18 17.57 4.81
CA ASP A 312 0.52 18.79 5.25
C ASP A 312 1.67 19.20 4.33
N MET A 313 2.25 18.24 3.62
CA MET A 313 3.41 18.50 2.76
C MET A 313 3.40 17.59 1.53
N VAL A 314 3.94 18.07 0.41
CA VAL A 314 4.27 17.27 -0.76
C VAL A 314 5.78 17.21 -0.91
N ILE A 315 6.34 16.04 -1.18
CA ILE A 315 7.77 15.81 -1.38
C ILE A 315 7.97 15.07 -2.70
N ALA A 316 8.56 15.73 -3.70
CA ALA A 316 8.90 15.09 -4.96
C ALA A 316 10.30 14.44 -4.88
N ILE A 317 10.40 13.19 -5.33
CA ILE A 317 11.64 12.40 -5.35
C ILE A 317 12.05 12.14 -6.79
N ASP A 318 13.30 12.43 -7.14
CA ASP A 318 13.86 12.07 -8.43
C ASP A 318 13.95 10.54 -8.52
N ASP A 319 13.43 9.96 -9.59
CA ASP A 319 13.50 8.51 -9.79
C ASP A 319 14.94 7.97 -9.83
N ASN A 320 15.93 8.78 -10.24
CA ASN A 320 17.34 8.42 -10.15
C ASN A 320 17.79 8.25 -8.70
N ASP A 321 17.29 9.09 -7.79
CA ASP A 321 17.69 9.03 -6.38
C ASP A 321 17.15 7.72 -5.76
N SER A 322 15.88 7.44 -6.02
CA SER A 322 15.20 6.23 -5.58
C SER A 322 15.87 4.95 -6.10
N LEU A 323 16.20 4.92 -7.39
CA LEU A 323 16.87 3.79 -8.02
C LEU A 323 18.33 3.65 -7.56
N GLY A 324 19.02 4.76 -7.27
CA GLY A 324 20.36 4.75 -6.71
C GLY A 324 20.40 4.15 -5.31
N MET A 325 19.51 4.59 -4.42
CA MET A 325 19.36 3.98 -3.08
C MET A 325 18.95 2.51 -3.18
N PHE A 326 18.03 2.17 -4.09
CA PHE A 326 17.63 0.78 -4.32
C PHE A 326 18.82 -0.12 -4.66
N ARG A 327 19.72 0.30 -5.56
CA ARG A 327 20.95 -0.45 -5.88
C ARG A 327 21.93 -0.49 -4.72
N LEU A 328 22.16 0.64 -4.05
CA LEU A 328 23.04 0.73 -2.88
C LEU A 328 22.69 -0.33 -1.81
N PHE A 329 21.39 -0.57 -1.61
CA PHE A 329 20.89 -1.51 -0.59
C PHE A 329 20.92 -2.98 -1.04
N ASN A 330 20.76 -3.23 -2.34
CA ASN A 330 20.47 -4.57 -2.87
C ASN A 330 21.60 -5.20 -3.68
N GLU A 331 22.67 -4.45 -3.98
CA GLU A 331 23.84 -4.96 -4.69
C GLU A 331 24.96 -5.33 -3.70
N PRO A 332 25.70 -6.45 -3.91
CA PRO A 332 26.77 -6.88 -3.00
C PRO A 332 27.87 -5.83 -2.75
N ALA A 333 28.21 -5.04 -3.78
CA ALA A 333 29.19 -3.96 -3.65
C ALA A 333 28.64 -2.78 -2.82
N GLY A 334 27.33 -2.53 -2.87
CA GLY A 334 26.65 -1.54 -2.04
C GLY A 334 26.65 -1.93 -0.56
N GLN A 335 26.31 -3.18 -0.26
CA GLN A 335 26.35 -3.72 1.10
C GLN A 335 27.77 -3.74 1.68
N SER A 336 28.76 -4.10 0.87
CA SER A 336 30.18 -4.03 1.27
C SER A 336 30.62 -2.60 1.61
N TYR A 337 30.23 -1.63 0.78
CA TYR A 337 30.51 -0.22 1.03
C TYR A 337 29.82 0.28 2.31
N LEU A 338 28.54 -0.06 2.55
CA LEU A 338 27.82 0.36 3.76
C LEU A 338 28.44 -0.23 5.04
N ARG A 339 28.95 -1.46 4.99
CA ARG A 339 29.72 -2.06 6.07
C ARG A 339 30.98 -1.24 6.38
N GLU A 340 31.70 -0.79 5.36
CA GLU A 340 32.85 0.11 5.53
C GLU A 340 32.46 1.49 6.09
N GLN A 341 31.22 1.95 5.88
CA GLN A 341 30.68 3.17 6.49
C GLN A 341 30.22 2.97 7.95
N GLY A 342 30.33 1.76 8.51
CA GLY A 342 29.98 1.46 9.90
C GLY A 342 28.54 0.98 10.10
N VAL A 343 27.78 0.71 9.03
CA VAL A 343 26.43 0.14 9.14
C VAL A 343 26.52 -1.30 9.66
N SER A 344 25.70 -1.63 10.65
CA SER A 344 25.69 -2.95 11.28
C SER A 344 25.19 -4.06 10.34
N GLU A 345 25.67 -5.30 10.52
CA GLU A 345 25.18 -6.45 9.75
C GLU A 345 23.69 -6.69 9.93
N GLU A 346 23.14 -6.38 11.12
CA GLU A 346 21.71 -6.51 11.36
C GLU A 346 20.91 -5.62 10.40
N VAL A 347 21.30 -4.33 10.27
CA VAL A 347 20.65 -3.40 9.35
C VAL A 347 20.87 -3.85 7.91
N ILE A 348 22.11 -4.19 7.53
CA ILE A 348 22.44 -4.65 6.16
C ILE A 348 21.57 -5.84 5.75
N SER A 349 21.36 -6.81 6.64
CA SER A 349 20.52 -7.99 6.35
C SER A 349 19.06 -7.64 6.05
N LYS A 350 18.57 -6.50 6.57
CA LYS A 350 17.20 -5.99 6.39
C LYS A 350 17.06 -5.04 5.20
N LEU A 351 18.16 -4.54 4.62
CA LEU A 351 18.09 -3.62 3.47
C LEU A 351 17.42 -4.24 2.23
N SER A 352 17.47 -5.57 2.10
CA SER A 352 16.73 -6.33 1.08
C SER A 352 15.21 -6.18 1.16
N TRP A 353 14.68 -5.67 2.27
CA TRP A 353 13.26 -5.37 2.45
C TRP A 353 12.84 -4.11 1.71
N VAL A 354 13.77 -3.31 1.22
CA VAL A 354 13.50 -2.03 0.55
C VAL A 354 13.36 -2.24 -0.95
N GLY A 355 12.13 -2.17 -1.45
CA GLY A 355 11.81 -2.03 -2.88
C GLY A 355 12.03 -0.61 -3.41
N ILE A 356 11.73 -0.38 -4.69
CA ILE A 356 11.98 0.91 -5.35
C ILE A 356 11.15 2.04 -4.69
N SER A 357 9.84 1.86 -4.50
CA SER A 357 9.00 2.85 -3.81
C SER A 357 9.33 2.99 -2.31
N GLY A 358 9.84 1.92 -1.69
CA GLY A 358 10.36 1.95 -0.32
C GLY A 358 11.57 2.89 -0.17
N ALA A 359 12.47 2.88 -1.16
CA ALA A 359 13.58 3.83 -1.22
C ALA A 359 13.07 5.28 -1.35
N ALA A 360 12.08 5.54 -2.21
CA ALA A 360 11.46 6.87 -2.33
C ALA A 360 10.82 7.35 -1.01
N ASN A 361 10.20 6.44 -0.26
CA ASN A 361 9.67 6.72 1.08
C ASN A 361 10.76 7.12 2.08
N ILE A 362 11.86 6.37 2.15
CA ILE A 362 13.01 6.69 3.01
C ILE A 362 13.62 8.05 2.61
N LEU A 363 13.79 8.30 1.31
CA LEU A 363 14.27 9.59 0.81
C LEU A 363 13.33 10.74 1.17
N SER A 364 12.01 10.50 1.16
CA SER A 364 11.03 11.48 1.63
C SER A 364 11.20 11.78 3.13
N CYS A 365 11.47 10.76 3.96
CA CYS A 365 11.82 10.96 5.38
C CYS A 365 13.11 11.79 5.55
N ILE A 366 14.15 11.54 4.73
CA ILE A 366 15.42 12.28 4.79
C ILE A 366 15.20 13.76 4.43
N LYS A 367 14.47 14.04 3.34
CA LYS A 367 14.13 15.42 2.95
C LYS A 367 13.29 16.12 4.01
N PHE A 368 12.28 15.43 4.57
CA PHE A 368 11.45 15.93 5.66
C PHE A 368 12.29 16.28 6.89
N ALA A 369 13.17 15.38 7.31
CA ALA A 369 14.05 15.59 8.46
C ALA A 369 15.03 16.76 8.27
N LYS A 370 15.60 16.89 7.06
CA LYS A 370 16.46 18.04 6.70
C LYS A 370 15.69 19.36 6.73
N TYR A 371 14.48 19.37 6.17
CA TYR A 371 13.67 20.58 6.04
C TYR A 371 13.24 21.14 7.41
N PHE A 372 12.82 20.27 8.33
CA PHE A 372 12.39 20.66 9.67
C PHE A 372 13.52 20.66 10.71
N GLU A 373 14.77 20.44 10.29
CA GLU A 373 15.96 20.39 11.17
C GLU A 373 15.79 19.42 12.35
N LEU A 374 15.20 18.26 12.07
CA LEU A 374 14.83 17.28 13.08
C LEU A 374 16.05 16.68 13.82
N THR A 375 15.82 16.32 15.07
CA THR A 375 16.83 15.85 16.02
C THR A 375 16.67 14.36 16.35
N GLU A 376 17.57 13.81 17.15
CA GLU A 376 17.52 12.43 17.66
C GLU A 376 16.26 12.10 18.49
N ASP A 377 15.55 13.12 18.99
CA ASP A 377 14.27 12.98 19.69
C ASP A 377 13.06 12.92 18.73
N ASP A 378 13.26 13.13 17.42
CA ASP A 378 12.20 13.14 16.41
C ASP A 378 12.14 11.81 15.63
N ILE A 379 10.97 11.18 15.65
CA ILE A 379 10.67 9.99 14.85
C ILE A 379 9.95 10.40 13.56
N VAL A 380 10.42 9.87 12.44
CA VAL A 380 9.73 9.91 11.14
C VAL A 380 9.46 8.48 10.71
N ILE A 381 8.19 8.12 10.51
CA ILE A 381 7.79 6.75 10.14
C ILE A 381 7.31 6.65 8.69
N THR A 382 7.59 5.52 8.05
CA THR A 382 7.15 5.20 6.68
C THR A 382 6.93 3.70 6.48
N VAL A 383 6.56 3.30 5.26
CA VAL A 383 6.40 1.90 4.85
C VAL A 383 7.34 1.50 3.70
N LEU A 384 7.70 0.23 3.68
CA LEU A 384 8.25 -0.46 2.53
C LEU A 384 7.12 -1.30 1.94
N THR A 385 6.59 -0.88 0.79
CA THR A 385 5.38 -1.49 0.22
C THR A 385 5.57 -2.97 -0.12
N ASP A 386 6.71 -3.26 -0.72
CA ASP A 386 7.22 -4.53 -1.21
C ASP A 386 8.73 -4.57 -0.98
N SER A 387 9.43 -5.50 -1.64
CA SER A 387 10.87 -5.71 -1.43
C SER A 387 11.62 -5.92 -2.74
N ALA A 388 12.95 -5.92 -2.66
CA ALA A 388 13.82 -6.12 -3.82
C ALA A 388 13.60 -7.46 -4.54
N GLU A 389 13.02 -8.46 -3.88
CA GLU A 389 12.67 -9.75 -4.50
C GLU A 389 11.74 -9.60 -5.71
N MET A 390 10.99 -8.51 -5.81
CA MET A 390 10.07 -8.23 -6.91
C MET A 390 10.69 -7.50 -8.12
N TYR A 391 11.97 -7.10 -8.00
CA TYR A 391 12.62 -6.18 -8.96
C TYR A 391 13.98 -6.69 -9.45
N GLN A 392 14.16 -8.02 -9.49
CA GLN A 392 15.43 -8.61 -9.93
C GLN A 392 15.70 -8.34 -11.42
N SER A 393 14.69 -8.39 -12.29
CA SER A 393 14.80 -7.94 -13.69
C SER A 393 15.26 -6.50 -13.81
N ARG A 394 14.77 -5.59 -12.95
CA ARG A 394 15.18 -4.17 -12.95
C ARG A 394 16.65 -3.99 -12.63
N LEU A 395 17.20 -4.75 -11.67
CA LEU A 395 18.64 -4.71 -11.40
C LEU A 395 19.47 -5.12 -12.64
N GLN A 396 19.04 -6.17 -13.34
CA GLN A 396 19.70 -6.64 -14.57
C GLN A 396 19.62 -5.63 -15.70
N GLU A 397 18.44 -5.02 -15.92
CA GLU A 397 18.24 -3.95 -16.90
C GLU A 397 19.16 -2.75 -16.61
N MET A 398 19.20 -2.30 -15.35
CA MET A 398 20.05 -1.19 -14.92
C MET A 398 21.55 -1.49 -15.00
N GLU A 399 21.96 -2.76 -14.91
CA GLU A 399 23.34 -3.17 -15.16
C GLU A 399 23.66 -3.15 -16.66
N ALA A 400 22.76 -3.68 -17.49
CA ALA A 400 22.90 -3.69 -18.94
C ALA A 400 22.97 -2.27 -19.53
N GLU A 401 22.12 -1.34 -19.07
CA GLU A 401 22.12 0.06 -19.47
C GLU A 401 23.43 0.78 -19.16
N ARG A 402 24.06 0.46 -18.02
CA ARG A 402 25.36 1.06 -17.63
C ARG A 402 26.54 0.43 -18.36
N GLY A 403 26.38 -0.75 -18.95
CA GLY A 403 27.43 -1.49 -19.65
C GLY A 403 28.58 -1.97 -18.77
N LYS A 404 28.44 -1.92 -17.44
CA LYS A 404 29.43 -2.35 -16.45
C LYS A 404 28.77 -2.71 -15.12
N GLY A 405 29.39 -3.64 -14.39
CA GLY A 405 28.90 -4.09 -13.09
C GLY A 405 28.90 -3.02 -11.99
N TYR A 406 28.07 -3.24 -10.96
CA TYR A 406 27.98 -2.35 -9.82
C TYR A 406 29.22 -2.48 -8.91
N SER A 407 30.02 -1.42 -8.79
CA SER A 407 31.26 -1.41 -8.00
C SER A 407 31.11 -0.57 -6.73
N SER A 408 32.07 -0.68 -5.80
CA SER A 408 32.13 0.14 -4.59
C SER A 408 32.20 1.65 -4.91
N LEU A 409 32.79 2.04 -6.04
CA LEU A 409 32.77 3.44 -6.50
C LEU A 409 31.35 3.89 -6.86
N ASN A 410 30.57 3.05 -7.53
CA ASN A 410 29.16 3.35 -7.82
C ASN A 410 28.35 3.45 -6.52
N ALA A 411 28.60 2.55 -5.56
CA ALA A 411 27.97 2.60 -4.24
C ALA A 411 28.28 3.91 -3.50
N ALA A 412 29.55 4.34 -3.49
CA ALA A 412 29.93 5.62 -2.91
C ALA A 412 29.26 6.81 -3.60
N ILE A 413 29.15 6.79 -4.94
CA ILE A 413 28.43 7.82 -5.71
C ILE A 413 26.95 7.82 -5.33
N ASP A 414 26.28 6.67 -5.35
CA ASP A 414 24.85 6.58 -5.07
C ASP A 414 24.56 7.01 -3.61
N HIS A 415 25.38 6.61 -2.64
CA HIS A 415 25.22 7.07 -1.26
C HIS A 415 25.39 8.59 -1.11
N ASN A 416 26.49 9.14 -1.63
CA ASN A 416 26.80 10.56 -1.44
C ASN A 416 25.87 11.48 -2.24
N ARG A 417 25.53 11.11 -3.49
CA ARG A 417 24.71 11.95 -4.36
C ARG A 417 23.22 11.76 -4.07
N ASN A 418 22.76 10.51 -4.05
CA ASN A 418 21.34 10.18 -4.10
C ASN A 418 20.72 10.02 -2.72
N VAL A 419 21.53 9.98 -1.65
CA VAL A 419 21.05 9.87 -0.26
C VAL A 419 21.51 11.07 0.57
N LEU A 420 22.81 11.22 0.79
CA LEU A 420 23.34 12.32 1.60
C LEU A 420 23.14 13.68 0.91
N GLY A 421 23.25 13.70 -0.42
CA GLY A 421 23.15 14.90 -1.27
C GLY A 421 21.73 15.35 -1.60
N VAL A 422 20.68 14.62 -1.19
CA VAL A 422 19.30 15.06 -1.51
C VAL A 422 18.99 16.41 -0.89
N ARG A 423 18.42 17.30 -1.72
CA ARG A 423 18.11 18.69 -1.40
C ARG A 423 16.66 18.83 -0.94
N THR A 424 16.29 19.98 -0.41
CA THR A 424 14.92 20.31 0.00
C THR A 424 14.22 21.27 -0.98
N ASP A 425 14.62 21.21 -2.25
CA ASP A 425 14.23 22.12 -3.33
C ASP A 425 12.92 21.74 -4.04
N SER A 426 12.57 20.45 -4.04
CA SER A 426 11.38 19.91 -4.69
C SER A 426 10.38 19.39 -3.64
N MET A 427 9.81 20.31 -2.87
CA MET A 427 8.82 20.04 -1.82
C MET A 427 8.05 21.32 -1.45
N GLU A 428 6.83 21.17 -0.91
CA GLU A 428 5.96 22.29 -0.50
C GLU A 428 5.26 21.95 0.83
N GLU A 429 5.39 22.82 1.84
CA GLU A 429 4.44 22.86 2.97
C GLU A 429 3.10 23.41 2.48
N LEU A 430 2.05 22.61 2.57
CA LEU A 430 0.77 22.96 1.97
C LEU A 430 -0.03 23.93 2.85
N THR A 431 -0.26 25.12 2.31
CA THR A 431 -1.27 26.04 2.82
C THR A 431 -2.68 25.50 2.55
N TYR A 432 -3.71 26.07 3.20
CA TYR A 432 -5.09 25.76 2.87
C TYR A 432 -5.40 25.89 1.36
N GLN A 433 -4.86 26.92 0.70
CA GLN A 433 -5.07 27.14 -0.73
C GLN A 433 -4.37 26.09 -1.59
N SER A 434 -3.14 25.70 -1.21
CA SER A 434 -2.40 24.62 -1.89
C SER A 434 -3.15 23.29 -1.78
N LYS A 435 -3.64 22.94 -0.57
CA LYS A 435 -4.48 21.75 -0.37
C LYS A 435 -5.76 21.82 -1.22
N LYS A 436 -6.45 22.97 -1.25
CA LYS A 436 -7.69 23.12 -2.03
C LYS A 436 -7.44 23.01 -3.54
N ARG A 437 -6.34 23.59 -4.03
CA ARG A 437 -5.91 23.47 -5.43
C ARG A 437 -5.75 21.99 -5.83
N ILE A 438 -5.00 21.23 -5.03
CA ILE A 438 -4.78 19.80 -5.28
C ILE A 438 -6.09 19.02 -5.21
N HIS A 439 -6.93 19.28 -4.20
CA HIS A 439 -8.24 18.62 -4.06
C HIS A 439 -9.14 18.83 -5.29
N ASN A 440 -9.14 20.05 -5.83
CA ASN A 440 -9.96 20.38 -7.00
C ASN A 440 -9.51 19.64 -8.28
N LEU A 441 -8.26 19.15 -8.36
CA LEU A 441 -7.82 18.33 -9.51
C LEU A 441 -8.63 17.02 -9.63
N LYS A 442 -9.21 16.52 -8.52
CA LYS A 442 -10.11 15.36 -8.57
C LYS A 442 -11.29 15.56 -9.51
N TYR A 443 -11.73 16.80 -9.72
CA TYR A 443 -12.85 17.13 -10.62
C TYR A 443 -12.67 16.51 -12.02
N TYR A 444 -11.50 16.71 -12.62
CA TYR A 444 -11.25 16.30 -14.01
C TYR A 444 -11.23 14.79 -14.20
N THR A 445 -10.72 14.03 -13.23
CA THR A 445 -10.70 12.58 -13.32
C THR A 445 -12.03 11.99 -12.88
N TRP A 446 -12.52 12.37 -11.70
CA TRP A 446 -13.61 11.64 -11.07
C TRP A 446 -14.97 12.09 -11.56
N ILE A 447 -15.19 13.39 -11.73
CA ILE A 447 -16.48 13.92 -12.14
C ILE A 447 -16.63 13.83 -13.65
N GLU A 448 -15.71 14.43 -14.40
CA GLU A 448 -15.81 14.50 -15.87
C GLU A 448 -15.59 13.17 -16.58
N GLN A 449 -14.70 12.30 -16.07
CA GLN A 449 -14.32 11.06 -16.76
C GLN A 449 -14.87 9.79 -16.12
N GLN A 450 -15.02 9.75 -14.79
CA GLN A 450 -15.49 8.56 -14.06
C GLN A 450 -16.95 8.65 -13.60
N GLU A 451 -17.65 9.75 -13.91
CA GLU A 451 -19.07 9.96 -13.61
C GLU A 451 -19.40 9.91 -12.09
N TYR A 452 -18.47 10.34 -11.24
CA TYR A 452 -18.72 10.51 -9.80
C TYR A 452 -19.54 11.78 -9.52
N ASP A 453 -20.17 11.82 -8.35
CA ASP A 453 -21.01 12.94 -7.92
C ASP A 453 -20.17 14.13 -7.40
N LEU A 454 -20.49 15.34 -7.89
CA LEU A 454 -19.86 16.58 -7.46
C LEU A 454 -20.14 16.90 -5.98
N ASP A 455 -21.32 16.57 -5.48
CA ASP A 455 -21.68 16.78 -4.08
C ASP A 455 -20.82 15.92 -3.15
N GLU A 456 -20.42 14.73 -3.60
CA GLU A 456 -19.50 13.87 -2.87
C GLU A 456 -18.08 14.46 -2.83
N LEU A 457 -17.59 15.03 -3.94
CA LEU A 457 -16.32 15.76 -3.96
C LEU A 457 -16.32 16.95 -2.99
N ASN A 458 -17.46 17.64 -2.88
CA ASN A 458 -17.65 18.72 -1.92
C ASN A 458 -17.71 18.21 -0.49
N ALA A 459 -18.40 17.09 -0.23
CA ALA A 459 -18.50 16.48 1.10
C ALA A 459 -17.11 16.10 1.65
N GLN A 460 -16.21 15.56 0.81
CA GLN A 460 -14.82 15.28 1.20
C GLN A 460 -14.07 16.50 1.78
N TRP A 461 -14.46 17.71 1.39
CA TRP A 461 -13.80 18.94 1.84
C TRP A 461 -14.56 19.65 2.95
N TYR A 462 -15.88 19.74 2.85
CA TYR A 462 -16.72 20.58 3.71
C TYR A 462 -17.43 19.79 4.82
N ASP A 463 -17.60 18.48 4.66
CA ASP A 463 -18.36 17.63 5.58
C ASP A 463 -17.50 16.49 6.13
N TYR A 464 -16.47 16.87 6.91
CA TYR A 464 -15.48 15.93 7.42
C TYR A 464 -16.12 14.82 8.26
N ASP A 465 -17.00 15.20 9.20
CA ASP A 465 -17.57 14.28 10.18
C ASP A 465 -18.41 13.18 9.51
N ASN A 466 -19.20 13.53 8.49
CA ASN A 466 -20.06 12.55 7.81
C ASN A 466 -19.35 11.81 6.67
N TYR A 467 -18.23 12.32 6.15
CA TYR A 467 -17.46 11.64 5.11
C TYR A 467 -16.27 10.86 5.68
N TRP A 468 -15.18 11.55 6.06
CA TRP A 468 -13.95 10.91 6.55
C TRP A 468 -14.13 10.36 7.96
N GLY A 469 -14.68 11.16 8.87
CA GLY A 469 -14.93 10.75 10.26
C GLY A 469 -15.83 9.51 10.35
N LYS A 470 -16.90 9.46 9.54
CA LYS A 470 -17.77 8.29 9.45
C LYS A 470 -17.05 7.10 8.80
N LEU A 471 -16.31 7.29 7.70
CA LEU A 471 -15.52 6.23 7.05
C LEU A 471 -14.59 5.56 8.08
N HIS A 472 -13.85 6.36 8.82
CA HIS A 472 -12.90 5.91 9.85
C HIS A 472 -13.54 5.17 11.03
N GLN A 473 -14.87 5.21 11.16
CA GLN A 473 -15.63 4.48 12.18
C GLN A 473 -16.29 3.19 11.64
N MET A 474 -16.16 2.88 10.35
CA MET A 474 -16.83 1.72 9.73
C MET A 474 -16.15 0.37 10.04
N GLY A 475 -14.91 0.37 10.53
CA GLY A 475 -14.15 -0.86 10.84
C GLY A 475 -14.90 -1.82 11.77
N PRO A 476 -15.35 -1.38 12.96
CA PRO A 476 -16.14 -2.21 13.88
C PRO A 476 -17.47 -2.71 13.31
N GLU A 477 -18.13 -1.93 12.46
CA GLU A 477 -19.38 -2.35 11.79
C GLU A 477 -19.11 -3.48 10.80
N LEU A 478 -18.05 -3.36 10.00
CA LEU A 478 -17.61 -4.40 9.09
C LEU A 478 -17.18 -5.69 9.82
N ASP A 479 -16.45 -5.56 10.93
CA ASP A 479 -16.07 -6.71 11.76
C ASP A 479 -17.30 -7.49 12.25
N LYS A 480 -18.34 -6.79 12.71
CA LYS A 480 -19.61 -7.41 13.11
C LYS A 480 -20.30 -8.14 11.96
N LEU A 481 -20.28 -7.57 10.75
CA LEU A 481 -20.84 -8.23 9.56
C LEU A 481 -20.05 -9.49 9.18
N ILE A 482 -18.72 -9.45 9.27
CA ILE A 482 -17.85 -10.61 9.03
C ILE A 482 -18.13 -11.71 10.06
N GLU A 483 -18.26 -11.37 11.34
CA GLU A 483 -18.59 -12.32 12.41
C GLU A 483 -19.95 -12.99 12.15
N GLN A 484 -21.00 -12.19 11.88
CA GLN A 484 -22.33 -12.71 11.55
C GLN A 484 -22.32 -13.59 10.29
N PHE A 485 -21.52 -13.22 9.29
CA PHE A 485 -21.36 -14.01 8.07
C PHE A 485 -20.71 -15.38 8.38
N ASN A 486 -19.60 -15.39 9.13
CA ASN A 486 -18.91 -16.61 9.55
C ASN A 486 -19.78 -17.50 10.46
N GLU A 487 -20.63 -16.92 11.30
CA GLU A 487 -21.61 -17.68 12.09
C GLU A 487 -22.65 -18.38 11.20
N LYS A 488 -23.13 -17.70 10.16
CA LYS A 488 -24.09 -18.26 9.19
C LYS A 488 -23.48 -19.41 8.37
N THR A 489 -22.17 -19.41 8.08
CA THR A 489 -21.51 -20.54 7.41
C THR A 489 -21.42 -21.77 8.32
N GLY A 490 -21.38 -21.56 9.64
CA GLY A 490 -21.21 -22.60 10.64
C GLY A 490 -19.77 -23.12 10.79
N ILE A 491 -18.80 -22.49 10.13
CA ILE A 491 -17.37 -22.86 10.17
C ILE A 491 -16.68 -22.34 11.44
N ALA A 492 -17.19 -21.24 12.01
CA ALA A 492 -16.60 -20.60 13.20
C ALA A 492 -16.76 -21.40 14.51
N LYS A 493 -17.51 -22.52 14.50
CA LYS A 493 -17.79 -23.36 15.67
C LYS A 493 -16.83 -24.54 15.83
#